data_AF-A0A1F5BEL8-F1
#
_entry.id   AF-A0A1F5BEL8-F1
#
_cell.length_a   1.000
_cell.length_b   1.000
_cell.length_c   1.000
_cell.angle_alpha   90.00
_cell.angle_beta   90.00
_cell.angle_gamma   90.00
#
_symmetry.space_group_name_H-M   'P 1'
#
loop_
_entity.id
_entity.type
_entity.pdbx_description
1 polymer ?
#
loop_
_entity_poly.entity_id
_entity_poly.type
_entity_poly.pdbx_seq_one_letter_code
_entity_poly.pdbx_strand_id
1 'polypeptide(L)'
;MEHDANIFRDSSQVIQEVEDQLERILQKKFRDVDSELVERINREKEAARKRKEEIEHEFEKEKTALTDYRVMVRDFEEKRAGLLNEARDRFQKVLKFQAEIESLAKSTVDEIKRVNEIQERLEGLRAKTSERAAFLKNDLKERFGIVAEVMEEEPKPLGLDLDEELEKLRKIKDLLTLESAAASLGRMGGEPARREDLAVMDAAAERAGPDIPEIRDLIAGPASPDSPEAPAEEAPRPAVETAAAATPEPVREPESDPEACEVVTEEEAIAWLEACRRTEPANGSGEIHYFQKDKVVIADPEKILTAVGNTMDEAQRLSLKLGLTESPKDQFFIKQELINWQEGLRALFLRIIKMCEKSSWALPLYTEEILNPEVLRRLLERLSMENWSNLEEFASFSAAVAEIRKAFQARIEPRLAYLLALKREIEAE
;
A
#
# COMPACT_ATOMS: atom_id res chain seq x y z
N MET A 1 114.27 37.88 -16.18
CA MET A 1 112.83 37.64 -15.97
C MET A 1 112.46 36.44 -16.81
N GLU A 2 112.54 35.26 -16.22
CA GLU A 2 111.99 34.04 -16.78
C GLU A 2 110.78 33.74 -15.89
N HIS A 3 109.58 33.72 -16.48
CA HIS A 3 108.37 33.35 -15.76
C HIS A 3 108.07 31.88 -16.00
N ASP A 4 107.79 31.16 -14.91
CA ASP A 4 107.63 29.71 -14.88
C ASP A 4 106.43 29.23 -15.72
N ALA A 5 106.69 28.90 -16.98
CA ALA A 5 105.71 28.30 -17.87
C ALA A 5 105.18 26.93 -17.38
N ASN A 6 105.89 26.26 -16.45
CA ASN A 6 105.45 25.00 -15.84
C ASN A 6 104.38 25.18 -14.78
N ILE A 7 104.46 26.19 -13.91
CA ILE A 7 103.48 26.38 -12.82
C ILE A 7 102.09 26.64 -13.40
N PHE A 8 101.99 27.46 -14.45
CA PHE A 8 100.74 27.70 -15.18
C PHE A 8 100.23 26.48 -15.95
N ARG A 9 101.10 25.56 -16.35
CA ARG A 9 100.73 24.32 -17.04
C ARG A 9 100.16 23.30 -16.06
N ASP A 10 100.81 23.11 -14.92
CA ASP A 10 100.36 22.21 -13.85
C ASP A 10 99.04 22.72 -13.24
N SER A 11 98.89 24.03 -13.02
CA SER A 11 97.62 24.59 -12.56
C SER A 11 96.49 24.44 -13.58
N SER A 12 96.78 24.57 -14.88
CA SER A 12 95.78 24.34 -15.94
C SER A 12 95.37 22.88 -16.02
N GLN A 13 96.31 21.94 -15.83
CA GLN A 13 96.03 20.51 -15.81
C GLN A 13 95.17 20.10 -14.60
N VAL A 14 95.40 20.68 -13.41
CA VAL A 14 94.56 20.46 -12.23
C VAL A 14 93.16 21.05 -12.42
N ILE A 15 93.03 22.24 -13.03
CA ILE A 15 91.71 22.82 -13.38
C ILE A 15 90.97 21.89 -14.34
N GLN A 16 91.64 21.40 -15.39
CA GLN A 16 91.04 20.51 -16.38
C GLN A 16 90.62 19.15 -15.77
N GLU A 17 91.39 18.61 -14.82
CA GLU A 17 90.97 17.40 -14.08
C GLU A 17 89.75 17.67 -13.18
N VAL A 18 89.65 18.84 -12.55
CA VAL A 18 88.48 19.25 -11.76
C VAL A 18 87.25 19.47 -12.65
N GLU A 19 87.43 20.04 -13.85
CA GLU A 19 86.37 20.18 -14.87
C GLU A 19 85.89 18.79 -15.34
N ASP A 20 86.80 17.88 -15.69
CA ASP A 20 86.46 16.49 -16.05
C ASP A 20 85.74 15.73 -14.91
N GLN A 21 86.07 16.02 -13.65
CA GLN A 21 85.39 15.44 -12.49
C GLN A 21 83.99 16.05 -12.29
N LEU A 22 83.84 17.37 -12.48
CA LEU A 22 82.55 18.06 -12.44
C LEU A 22 81.63 17.58 -13.57
N GLU A 23 82.12 17.43 -14.80
CA GLU A 23 81.37 16.84 -15.91
C GLU A 23 80.94 15.41 -15.60
N ARG A 24 81.84 14.56 -15.06
CA ARG A 24 81.50 13.19 -14.65
C ARG A 24 80.42 13.16 -13.56
N ILE A 25 80.46 14.06 -12.58
CA ILE A 25 79.43 14.18 -11.54
C ILE A 25 78.11 14.69 -12.13
N LEU A 26 78.14 15.65 -13.06
CA LEU A 26 76.96 16.20 -13.71
C LEU A 26 76.29 15.17 -14.63
N GLN A 27 77.06 14.45 -15.45
CA GLN A 27 76.57 13.32 -16.25
C GLN A 27 75.99 12.20 -15.37
N LYS A 28 76.62 11.91 -14.22
CA LYS A 28 76.07 10.93 -13.28
C LYS A 28 74.73 11.41 -12.70
N LYS A 29 74.65 12.64 -12.17
CA LYS A 29 73.41 13.21 -11.66
C LYS A 29 72.31 13.26 -12.71
N PHE A 30 72.64 13.57 -13.96
CA PHE A 30 71.69 13.57 -15.07
C PHE A 30 71.13 12.15 -15.33
N ARG A 31 71.99 11.13 -15.39
CA ARG A 31 71.55 9.72 -15.51
C ARG A 31 70.75 9.23 -14.31
N ASP A 32 71.13 9.61 -13.10
CA ASP A 32 70.43 9.25 -11.87
C ASP A 32 69.01 9.87 -11.89
N VAL A 33 68.86 11.14 -12.28
CA VAL A 33 67.57 11.84 -12.45
C VAL A 33 66.73 11.24 -13.59
N ASP A 34 67.32 10.96 -14.75
CA ASP A 34 66.64 10.31 -15.87
C ASP A 34 66.12 8.93 -15.48
N SER A 35 66.92 8.14 -14.76
CA SER A 35 66.52 6.81 -14.30
C SER A 35 65.39 6.87 -13.29
N GLU A 36 65.42 7.81 -12.34
CA GLU A 36 64.35 8.02 -11.38
C GLU A 36 63.05 8.48 -12.07
N LEU A 37 63.14 9.37 -13.06
CA LEU A 37 61.99 9.81 -13.86
C LEU A 37 61.36 8.64 -14.63
N VAL A 38 62.17 7.79 -15.27
CA VAL A 38 61.69 6.59 -15.97
C VAL A 38 61.06 5.59 -15.01
N GLU A 39 61.63 5.38 -13.81
CA GLU A 39 61.02 4.53 -12.78
C GLU A 39 59.68 5.08 -12.29
N ARG A 40 59.57 6.40 -12.05
CA ARG A 40 58.30 7.05 -11.66
C ARG A 40 57.24 6.89 -12.75
N ILE A 41 57.58 7.18 -14.01
CA ILE A 41 56.67 7.00 -15.16
C ILE A 41 56.21 5.54 -15.29
N ASN A 42 57.10 4.57 -15.10
CA ASN A 42 56.73 3.15 -15.16
C ASN A 42 55.81 2.76 -13.99
N ARG A 43 56.08 3.19 -12.75
CA ARG A 43 55.21 2.95 -11.58
C ARG A 43 53.82 3.57 -11.77
N GLU A 44 53.75 4.81 -12.27
CA GLU A 44 52.48 5.49 -12.55
C GLU A 44 51.70 4.79 -13.67
N LYS A 45 52.39 4.34 -14.73
CA LYS A 45 51.80 3.58 -15.84
C LYS A 45 51.27 2.21 -15.38
N GLU A 46 51.98 1.50 -14.51
CA GLU A 46 51.51 0.24 -13.91
C GLU A 46 50.33 0.46 -12.95
N ALA A 47 50.36 1.53 -12.14
CA ALA A 47 49.24 1.87 -11.26
C ALA A 47 47.98 2.27 -12.07
N ALA A 48 48.13 3.05 -13.13
CA ALA A 48 47.04 3.40 -14.04
C ALA A 48 46.49 2.15 -14.76
N ARG A 49 47.36 1.23 -15.17
CA ARG A 49 46.96 -0.05 -15.77
C ARG A 49 46.15 -0.91 -14.79
N LYS A 50 46.61 -1.08 -13.54
CA LYS A 50 45.87 -1.84 -12.51
C LYS A 50 44.50 -1.23 -12.23
N ARG A 51 44.41 0.09 -12.07
CA ARG A 51 43.11 0.78 -11.92
C ARG A 51 42.18 0.56 -13.11
N LYS A 52 42.72 0.52 -14.34
CA LYS A 52 41.93 0.21 -15.53
C LYS A 52 41.42 -1.24 -15.51
N GLU A 53 42.27 -2.19 -15.16
CA GLU A 53 41.91 -3.62 -15.04
C GLU A 53 40.87 -3.84 -13.91
N GLU A 54 40.97 -3.09 -12.80
CA GLU A 54 39.98 -3.07 -11.72
C GLU A 54 38.61 -2.53 -12.20
N ILE A 55 38.59 -1.38 -12.88
CA ILE A 55 37.37 -0.77 -13.45
C ILE A 55 36.73 -1.67 -14.51
N GLU A 56 37.53 -2.30 -15.38
CA GLU A 56 37.02 -3.24 -16.40
C GLU A 56 36.33 -4.46 -15.75
N HIS A 57 36.91 -5.00 -14.67
CA HIS A 57 36.33 -6.11 -13.92
C HIS A 57 35.09 -5.72 -13.09
N GLU A 58 35.03 -4.50 -12.55
CA GLU A 58 33.81 -3.97 -11.92
C GLU A 58 32.69 -3.77 -12.95
N PHE A 59 32.99 -3.18 -14.10
CA PHE A 59 32.04 -3.03 -15.21
C PHE A 59 31.52 -4.38 -15.74
N GLU A 60 32.36 -5.41 -15.84
CA GLU A 60 31.93 -6.75 -16.20
C GLU A 60 30.96 -7.37 -15.18
N LYS A 61 31.18 -7.17 -13.87
CA LYS A 61 30.25 -7.60 -12.82
C LYS A 61 28.91 -6.87 -12.88
N GLU A 62 28.93 -5.55 -13.07
CA GLU A 62 27.69 -4.78 -13.21
C GLU A 62 26.91 -5.21 -14.45
N LYS A 63 27.62 -5.51 -15.55
CA LYS A 63 27.02 -6.04 -16.78
C LYS A 63 26.42 -7.44 -16.60
N THR A 64 27.03 -8.34 -15.82
CA THR A 64 26.41 -9.63 -15.49
C THR A 64 25.19 -9.42 -14.60
N ALA A 65 25.29 -8.62 -13.55
CA ALA A 65 24.17 -8.31 -12.67
C ALA A 65 22.98 -7.69 -13.43
N LEU A 66 23.22 -6.76 -14.37
CA LEU A 66 22.19 -6.18 -15.23
C LEU A 66 21.55 -7.22 -16.16
N THR A 67 22.32 -8.22 -16.59
CA THR A 67 21.80 -9.34 -17.39
C THR A 67 20.91 -10.24 -16.53
N ASP A 68 21.31 -10.53 -15.30
CA ASP A 68 20.52 -11.31 -14.34
C ASP A 68 19.22 -10.60 -13.95
N TYR A 69 19.26 -9.28 -13.73
CA TYR A 69 18.06 -8.46 -13.52
C TYR A 69 17.12 -8.49 -14.73
N ARG A 70 17.62 -8.46 -15.96
CA ARG A 70 16.79 -8.58 -17.18
C ARG A 70 16.10 -9.95 -17.26
N VAL A 71 16.79 -11.04 -16.90
CA VAL A 71 16.17 -12.37 -16.83
C VAL A 71 15.10 -12.40 -15.74
N MET A 72 15.39 -11.89 -14.55
CA MET A 72 14.44 -11.83 -13.44
C MET A 72 13.17 -11.05 -13.79
N VAL A 73 13.30 -9.89 -14.45
CA VAL A 73 12.16 -9.09 -14.92
C VAL A 73 11.31 -9.88 -15.91
N ARG A 74 11.92 -10.51 -16.92
CA ARG A 74 11.20 -11.33 -17.90
C ARG A 74 10.46 -12.50 -17.24
N ASP A 75 11.06 -13.15 -16.25
CA ASP A 75 10.44 -14.26 -15.52
C ASP A 75 9.26 -13.77 -14.63
N PHE A 76 9.31 -12.52 -14.13
CA PHE A 76 8.16 -11.87 -13.48
C PHE A 76 7.06 -11.49 -14.47
N GLU A 77 7.41 -11.02 -15.67
CA GLU A 77 6.45 -10.74 -16.75
C GLU A 77 5.73 -12.01 -17.22
N GLU A 78 6.44 -13.13 -17.35
CA GLU A 78 5.84 -14.43 -17.67
C GLU A 78 4.87 -14.90 -16.57
N LYS A 79 5.27 -14.81 -15.29
CA LYS A 79 4.38 -15.10 -14.16
C LYS A 79 3.15 -14.20 -14.14
N ARG A 80 3.30 -12.90 -14.40
CA ARG A 80 2.20 -11.93 -14.51
C ARG A 80 1.26 -12.29 -15.66
N ALA A 81 1.78 -12.65 -16.82
CA ALA A 81 0.98 -13.10 -17.96
C ALA A 81 0.22 -14.41 -17.65
N GLY A 82 0.87 -15.36 -16.94
CA GLY A 82 0.24 -16.58 -16.45
C GLY A 82 -0.95 -16.31 -15.53
N LEU A 83 -0.76 -15.45 -14.51
CA LEU A 83 -1.83 -15.07 -13.57
C LEU A 83 -2.98 -14.32 -14.28
N LEU A 84 -2.68 -13.44 -15.23
CA LEU A 84 -3.70 -12.74 -16.03
C LEU A 84 -4.52 -13.71 -16.90
N ASN A 85 -3.89 -14.74 -17.46
CA ASN A 85 -4.58 -15.78 -18.20
C ASN A 85 -5.44 -16.67 -17.29
N GLU A 86 -4.95 -17.09 -16.12
CA GLU A 86 -5.78 -17.82 -15.16
C GLU A 86 -6.98 -16.98 -14.72
N ALA A 87 -6.78 -15.70 -14.37
CA ALA A 87 -7.88 -14.80 -14.01
C ALA A 87 -8.93 -14.73 -15.14
N ARG A 88 -8.49 -14.58 -16.40
CA ARG A 88 -9.36 -14.57 -17.58
C ARG A 88 -10.16 -15.87 -17.73
N ASP A 89 -9.55 -17.03 -17.48
CA ASP A 89 -10.22 -18.33 -17.53
C ASP A 89 -11.21 -18.53 -16.38
N ARG A 90 -10.89 -18.05 -15.18
CA ARG A 90 -11.82 -18.03 -14.04
C ARG A 90 -13.03 -17.14 -14.33
N PHE A 91 -12.82 -15.93 -14.87
CA PHE A 91 -13.91 -15.05 -15.31
C PHE A 91 -14.79 -15.68 -16.40
N GLN A 92 -14.21 -16.39 -17.38
CA GLN A 92 -15.01 -17.11 -18.38
C GLN A 92 -15.85 -18.24 -17.78
N LYS A 93 -15.37 -18.92 -16.74
CA LYS A 93 -16.15 -19.93 -16.00
C LYS A 93 -17.31 -19.28 -15.22
N VAL A 94 -17.06 -18.16 -14.54
CA VAL A 94 -18.10 -17.39 -13.84
C VAL A 94 -19.21 -16.95 -14.81
N LEU A 95 -18.85 -16.41 -15.98
CA LEU A 95 -19.84 -16.01 -17.00
C LEU A 95 -20.67 -17.19 -17.54
N LYS A 96 -20.10 -18.40 -17.63
CA LYS A 96 -20.85 -19.62 -17.99
C LYS A 96 -21.83 -20.01 -16.89
N PHE A 97 -21.39 -20.05 -15.64
CA PHE A 97 -22.26 -20.36 -14.51
C PHE A 97 -23.39 -19.33 -14.35
N GLN A 98 -23.11 -18.03 -14.56
CA GLN A 98 -24.15 -17.00 -14.59
C GLN A 98 -25.22 -17.31 -15.66
N ALA A 99 -24.81 -17.62 -16.90
CA ALA A 99 -25.74 -17.95 -17.98
C ALA A 99 -26.54 -19.24 -17.71
N GLU A 100 -25.94 -20.24 -17.06
CA GLU A 100 -26.61 -21.46 -16.62
C GLU A 100 -27.66 -21.18 -15.53
N ILE A 101 -27.32 -20.37 -14.51
CA ILE A 101 -28.27 -19.97 -13.45
C ILE A 101 -29.41 -19.14 -14.03
N GLU A 102 -29.14 -18.20 -14.94
CA GLU A 102 -30.19 -17.42 -15.62
C GLU A 102 -31.13 -18.30 -16.45
N SER A 103 -30.60 -19.37 -17.07
CA SER A 103 -31.39 -20.36 -17.82
C SER A 103 -32.28 -21.19 -16.90
N LEU A 104 -31.70 -21.71 -15.80
CA LEU A 104 -32.42 -22.48 -14.79
C LEU A 104 -33.53 -21.65 -14.13
N ALA A 105 -33.24 -20.41 -13.73
CA ALA A 105 -34.22 -19.52 -13.12
C ALA A 105 -35.40 -19.20 -14.06
N LYS A 106 -35.15 -19.03 -15.37
CA LYS A 106 -36.23 -18.88 -16.38
C LYS A 106 -37.11 -20.14 -16.43
N SER A 107 -36.49 -21.32 -16.45
CA SER A 107 -37.21 -22.60 -16.42
C SER A 107 -38.07 -22.74 -15.16
N THR A 108 -37.54 -22.40 -13.97
CA THR A 108 -38.31 -22.44 -12.71
C THR A 108 -39.50 -21.48 -12.73
N VAL A 109 -39.33 -20.25 -13.24
CA VAL A 109 -40.44 -19.29 -13.41
C VAL A 109 -41.53 -19.84 -14.33
N ASP A 110 -41.16 -20.53 -15.41
CA ASP A 110 -42.13 -21.10 -16.34
C ASP A 110 -42.86 -22.33 -15.78
N GLU A 111 -42.22 -23.16 -14.95
CA GLU A 111 -42.93 -24.21 -14.22
C GLU A 111 -43.89 -23.64 -13.15
N ILE A 112 -43.50 -22.59 -12.42
CA ILE A 112 -44.40 -21.91 -11.46
C ILE A 112 -45.66 -21.38 -12.16
N LYS A 113 -45.54 -20.78 -13.36
CA LYS A 113 -46.70 -20.37 -14.16
C LYS A 113 -47.63 -21.54 -14.48
N ARG A 114 -47.08 -22.71 -14.86
CA ARG A 114 -47.90 -23.90 -15.13
C ARG A 114 -48.62 -24.42 -13.88
N VAL A 115 -48.00 -24.33 -12.70
CA VAL A 115 -48.66 -24.67 -11.43
C VAL A 115 -49.82 -23.70 -11.15
N ASN A 116 -49.62 -22.39 -11.37
CA ASN A 116 -50.70 -21.40 -11.22
C ASN A 116 -51.85 -21.64 -12.21
N GLU A 117 -51.57 -21.98 -13.48
CA GLU A 117 -52.61 -22.38 -14.45
C GLU A 117 -53.40 -23.62 -14.00
N ILE A 118 -52.74 -24.56 -13.32
CA ILE A 118 -53.41 -25.76 -12.77
C ILE A 118 -54.28 -25.39 -11.57
N GLN A 119 -53.81 -24.50 -10.68
CA GLN A 119 -54.61 -23.96 -9.57
C GLN A 119 -55.86 -23.23 -10.08
N GLU A 120 -55.72 -22.32 -11.04
CA GLU A 120 -56.86 -21.59 -11.64
C GLU A 120 -57.89 -22.56 -12.28
N ARG A 121 -57.43 -23.61 -12.98
CA ARG A 121 -58.31 -24.65 -13.54
C ARG A 121 -59.03 -25.45 -12.45
N LEU A 122 -58.37 -25.74 -11.33
CA LEU A 122 -58.98 -26.42 -10.18
C LEU A 122 -60.00 -25.53 -9.47
N GLU A 123 -59.74 -24.24 -9.33
CA GLU A 123 -60.70 -23.26 -8.78
C GLU A 123 -61.90 -23.07 -9.70
N GLY A 124 -61.69 -22.98 -11.01
CA GLY A 124 -62.76 -22.96 -12.00
C GLY A 124 -63.62 -24.24 -12.00
N LEU A 125 -63.04 -25.40 -11.68
CA LEU A 125 -63.77 -26.66 -11.45
C LEU A 125 -64.54 -26.66 -10.12
N ARG A 126 -63.96 -26.13 -9.04
CA ARG A 126 -64.64 -25.93 -7.74
C ARG A 126 -65.84 -25.01 -7.89
N ALA A 127 -65.68 -23.85 -8.53
CA ALA A 127 -66.76 -22.89 -8.77
C ALA A 127 -67.93 -23.53 -9.54
N LYS A 128 -67.66 -24.24 -10.64
CA LYS A 128 -68.68 -24.98 -11.42
C LYS A 128 -69.36 -26.10 -10.62
N THR A 129 -68.63 -26.76 -9.72
CA THR A 129 -69.19 -27.79 -8.83
C THR A 129 -70.09 -27.17 -7.77
N SER A 130 -69.65 -26.07 -7.15
CA SER A 130 -70.42 -25.28 -6.19
C SER A 130 -71.69 -24.69 -6.82
N GLU A 131 -71.60 -24.15 -8.03
CA GLU A 131 -72.74 -23.62 -8.78
C GLU A 131 -73.78 -24.71 -9.08
N ARG A 132 -73.33 -25.90 -9.52
CA ARG A 132 -74.21 -27.06 -9.72
C ARG A 132 -74.83 -27.58 -8.43
N ALA A 133 -74.08 -27.61 -7.33
CA ALA A 133 -74.59 -27.99 -6.01
C ALA A 133 -75.63 -26.98 -5.49
N ALA A 134 -75.37 -25.68 -5.64
CA ALA A 134 -76.31 -24.62 -5.30
C ALA A 134 -77.58 -24.65 -6.18
N PHE A 135 -77.44 -24.91 -7.48
CA PHE A 135 -78.56 -25.12 -8.39
C PHE A 135 -79.43 -26.31 -7.97
N LEU A 136 -78.82 -27.47 -7.67
CA LEU A 136 -79.53 -28.65 -7.16
C LEU A 136 -80.23 -28.38 -5.82
N LYS A 137 -79.58 -27.66 -4.90
CA LYS A 137 -80.15 -27.24 -3.61
C LYS A 137 -81.36 -26.33 -3.78
N ASN A 138 -81.31 -25.41 -4.74
CA ASN A 138 -82.43 -24.51 -5.05
C ASN A 138 -83.58 -25.23 -5.77
N ASP A 139 -83.31 -26.10 -6.75
CA ASP A 139 -84.34 -26.86 -7.48
C ASP A 139 -85.06 -27.86 -6.56
N LEU A 140 -84.35 -28.53 -5.63
CA LEU A 140 -85.00 -29.34 -4.56
C LEU A 140 -85.88 -28.49 -3.64
N LYS A 141 -85.41 -27.30 -3.26
CA LYS A 141 -86.13 -26.38 -2.37
C LYS A 141 -87.41 -25.85 -3.02
N GLU A 142 -87.36 -25.48 -4.30
CA GLU A 142 -88.55 -25.01 -5.04
C GLU A 142 -89.55 -26.14 -5.36
N ARG A 143 -89.07 -27.31 -5.81
CA ARG A 143 -89.97 -28.40 -6.24
C ARG A 143 -90.56 -29.24 -5.12
N PHE A 144 -89.82 -29.44 -4.03
CA PHE A 144 -90.18 -30.39 -2.98
C PHE A 144 -90.25 -29.77 -1.58
N GLY A 145 -89.84 -28.51 -1.40
CA GLY A 145 -89.78 -27.86 -0.07
C GLY A 145 -88.73 -28.46 0.88
N ILE A 146 -87.88 -29.37 0.38
CA ILE A 146 -86.86 -30.06 1.17
C ILE A 146 -85.60 -29.21 1.19
N VAL A 147 -85.24 -28.68 2.36
CA VAL A 147 -83.93 -28.07 2.59
C VAL A 147 -82.91 -29.20 2.76
N ALA A 148 -82.23 -29.57 1.67
CA ALA A 148 -81.13 -30.52 1.73
C ALA A 148 -79.89 -29.84 2.34
N GLU A 149 -79.54 -30.22 3.57
CA GLU A 149 -78.17 -30.08 4.08
C GLU A 149 -77.28 -31.11 3.40
N VAL A 150 -76.75 -30.76 2.24
CA VAL A 150 -75.61 -31.46 1.66
C VAL A 150 -74.38 -31.04 2.46
N MET A 151 -73.68 -31.99 3.07
CA MET A 151 -72.44 -31.72 3.81
C MET A 151 -71.37 -31.17 2.85
N GLU A 152 -70.99 -29.92 3.08
CA GLU A 152 -69.84 -29.28 2.43
C GLU A 152 -68.54 -29.79 3.09
N GLU A 153 -68.15 -31.04 2.82
CA GLU A 153 -66.75 -31.45 3.01
C GLU A 153 -65.90 -30.71 1.97
N GLU A 154 -65.37 -29.55 2.34
CA GLU A 154 -64.39 -28.83 1.52
C GLU A 154 -63.10 -29.65 1.39
N PRO A 155 -62.74 -30.17 0.21
CA PRO A 155 -61.43 -30.78 0.02
C PRO A 155 -60.40 -29.64 0.05
N LYS A 156 -59.52 -29.65 1.08
CA LYS A 156 -58.53 -28.61 1.36
C LYS A 156 -57.86 -28.06 0.09
N PRO A 157 -57.62 -26.74 0.00
CA PRO A 157 -56.78 -26.18 -1.05
C PRO A 157 -55.41 -26.87 -1.06
N LEU A 158 -54.82 -26.99 -2.25
CA LEU A 158 -53.40 -27.34 -2.39
C LEU A 158 -52.61 -26.20 -1.76
N GLY A 159 -52.17 -26.39 -0.50
CA GLY A 159 -51.35 -25.45 0.26
C GLY A 159 -49.91 -25.38 -0.24
N LEU A 160 -49.76 -25.13 -1.54
CA LEU A 160 -48.48 -24.84 -2.18
C LEU A 160 -48.31 -23.32 -2.18
N ASP A 161 -47.60 -22.82 -1.18
CA ASP A 161 -47.14 -21.44 -1.16
C ASP A 161 -46.03 -21.28 -2.22
N LEU A 162 -46.38 -20.58 -3.30
CA LEU A 162 -45.48 -20.29 -4.42
C LEU A 162 -44.86 -18.90 -4.30
N ASP A 163 -45.33 -18.08 -3.36
CA ASP A 163 -44.82 -16.72 -3.14
C ASP A 163 -43.44 -16.78 -2.48
N GLU A 164 -43.20 -17.72 -1.56
CA GLU A 164 -41.86 -18.01 -1.04
C GLU A 164 -40.84 -18.34 -2.15
N GLU A 165 -41.22 -19.15 -3.14
CA GLU A 165 -40.33 -19.54 -4.25
C GLU A 165 -40.10 -18.38 -5.23
N LEU A 166 -41.11 -17.54 -5.45
CA LEU A 166 -40.97 -16.30 -6.21
C LEU A 166 -40.07 -15.29 -5.48
N GLU A 167 -40.11 -15.21 -4.15
CA GLU A 167 -39.15 -14.42 -3.37
C GLU A 167 -37.71 -14.95 -3.46
N LYS A 168 -37.52 -16.28 -3.38
CA LYS A 168 -36.20 -16.91 -3.55
C LYS A 168 -35.63 -16.58 -4.94
N LEU A 169 -36.44 -16.62 -6.00
CA LEU A 169 -36.05 -16.23 -7.35
C LEU A 169 -35.73 -14.73 -7.50
N ARG A 170 -36.46 -13.83 -6.80
CA ARG A 170 -36.11 -12.40 -6.74
C ARG A 170 -34.75 -12.19 -6.07
N LYS A 171 -34.49 -12.84 -4.93
CA LYS A 171 -33.20 -12.79 -4.21
C LYS A 171 -32.04 -13.29 -5.10
N ILE A 172 -32.24 -14.36 -5.88
CA ILE A 172 -31.24 -14.85 -6.85
C ILE A 172 -30.97 -13.80 -7.95
N LYS A 173 -32.02 -13.18 -8.52
CA LYS A 173 -31.87 -12.12 -9.52
C LYS A 173 -31.07 -10.93 -8.96
N ASP A 174 -31.38 -10.49 -7.74
CA ASP A 174 -30.74 -9.33 -7.12
C ASP A 174 -29.26 -9.62 -6.77
N LEU A 175 -28.93 -10.84 -6.35
CA LEU A 175 -27.54 -11.27 -6.16
C LEU A 175 -26.75 -11.27 -7.48
N LEU A 176 -27.32 -11.81 -8.57
CA LEU A 176 -26.66 -11.83 -9.89
C LEU A 176 -26.45 -10.42 -10.48
N THR A 177 -27.36 -9.47 -10.24
CA THR A 177 -27.19 -8.09 -10.70
C THR A 177 -26.14 -7.33 -9.88
N LEU A 178 -26.09 -7.54 -8.57
CA LEU A 178 -25.02 -6.99 -7.70
C LEU A 178 -23.65 -7.57 -8.05
N GLU A 179 -23.54 -8.89 -8.27
CA GLU A 179 -22.29 -9.56 -8.57
C GLU A 179 -21.75 -9.20 -9.97
N SER A 180 -22.64 -9.11 -10.98
CA SER A 180 -22.24 -8.66 -12.33
C SER A 180 -21.85 -7.17 -12.38
N ALA A 181 -22.44 -6.32 -11.53
CA ALA A 181 -21.99 -4.93 -11.35
C ALA A 181 -20.60 -4.86 -10.69
N ALA A 182 -20.36 -5.64 -9.63
CA ALA A 182 -19.06 -5.73 -8.98
C ALA A 182 -17.96 -6.25 -9.93
N ALA A 183 -18.26 -7.31 -10.70
CA ALA A 183 -17.34 -7.88 -11.71
C ALA A 183 -17.08 -6.94 -12.90
N SER A 184 -17.97 -5.97 -13.16
CA SER A 184 -17.76 -4.94 -14.18
C SER A 184 -16.88 -3.80 -13.67
N LEU A 185 -17.03 -3.40 -12.40
CA LEU A 185 -16.18 -2.39 -11.75
C LEU A 185 -14.71 -2.85 -11.66
N GLY A 186 -14.47 -4.13 -11.33
CA GLY A 186 -13.14 -4.73 -11.35
C GLY A 186 -12.45 -4.73 -12.73
N ARG A 187 -13.18 -4.41 -13.81
CA ARG A 187 -12.66 -4.41 -15.19
C ARG A 187 -12.18 -3.02 -15.66
N MET A 188 -12.45 -1.94 -14.93
CA MET A 188 -11.94 -0.60 -15.26
C MET A 188 -10.52 -0.32 -14.73
N GLY A 189 -10.00 -1.15 -13.82
CA GLY A 189 -8.64 -1.00 -13.25
C GLY A 189 -7.49 -1.51 -14.13
N GLY A 190 -7.71 -1.72 -15.43
CA GLY A 190 -6.72 -2.34 -16.31
C GLY A 190 -7.01 -2.16 -17.79
N GLU A 191 -6.79 -0.94 -18.32
CA GLU A 191 -6.43 -0.83 -19.74
C GLU A 191 -5.07 -1.53 -19.93
N PRO A 192 -4.95 -2.52 -20.83
CA PRO A 192 -3.64 -3.02 -21.23
C PRO A 192 -2.93 -1.90 -22.01
N ALA A 193 -1.76 -1.48 -21.52
CA ALA A 193 -0.88 -0.57 -22.26
C ALA A 193 -0.77 -1.05 -23.71
N ARG A 194 -1.02 -0.16 -24.68
CA ARG A 194 -1.08 -0.58 -26.08
C ARG A 194 0.33 -0.92 -26.52
N ARG A 195 0.47 -1.88 -27.45
CA ARG A 195 1.80 -2.23 -28.01
C ARG A 195 2.54 -1.03 -28.60
N GLU A 196 1.80 0.02 -28.98
CA GLU A 196 2.30 1.29 -29.47
C GLU A 196 3.04 2.08 -28.38
N ASP A 197 2.62 1.99 -27.11
CA ASP A 197 3.24 2.72 -26.00
C ASP A 197 4.63 2.14 -25.64
N LEU A 198 4.78 0.80 -25.64
CA LEU A 198 6.10 0.16 -25.46
C LEU A 198 7.04 0.49 -26.62
N ALA A 199 6.55 0.45 -27.87
CA ALA A 199 7.37 0.77 -29.04
C ALA A 199 7.86 2.23 -29.04
N VAL A 200 7.08 3.16 -28.47
CA VAL A 200 7.48 4.56 -28.25
C VAL A 200 8.54 4.68 -27.15
N MET A 201 8.48 3.86 -26.09
CA MET A 201 9.50 3.85 -25.04
C MET A 201 10.82 3.23 -25.51
N ASP A 202 10.80 2.13 -26.27
CA ASP A 202 12.01 1.55 -26.86
C ASP A 202 12.67 2.52 -27.87
N ALA A 203 11.88 3.18 -28.71
CA ALA A 203 12.39 4.19 -29.65
C ALA A 203 12.90 5.48 -28.95
N ALA A 204 12.44 5.77 -27.73
CA ALA A 204 13.00 6.83 -26.90
C ALA A 204 14.34 6.41 -26.26
N ALA A 205 14.46 5.15 -25.84
CA ALA A 205 15.71 4.59 -25.32
C ALA A 205 16.82 4.53 -26.38
N GLU A 206 16.50 4.21 -27.63
CA GLU A 206 17.48 4.22 -28.74
C GLU A 206 17.91 5.64 -29.16
N ARG A 207 17.11 6.68 -28.87
CA ARG A 207 17.48 8.08 -29.15
C ARG A 207 18.27 8.75 -28.02
N ALA A 208 18.20 8.24 -26.81
CA ALA A 208 18.89 8.77 -25.64
C ALA A 208 20.29 8.15 -25.48
N GLY A 209 21.14 8.30 -26.49
CA GLY A 209 22.58 8.11 -26.30
C GLY A 209 23.11 9.17 -25.32
N PRO A 210 23.94 8.83 -24.32
CA PRO A 210 24.45 9.81 -23.37
C PRO A 210 25.44 10.75 -24.04
N ASP A 211 25.06 12.02 -24.18
CA ASP A 211 25.99 13.10 -24.49
C ASP A 211 26.87 13.33 -23.25
N ILE A 212 28.10 12.84 -23.30
CA ILE A 212 29.08 12.99 -22.22
C ILE A 212 29.70 14.38 -22.33
N PRO A 213 29.54 15.28 -21.34
CA PRO A 213 30.24 16.57 -21.37
C PRO A 213 31.75 16.34 -21.29
N GLU A 214 32.54 16.96 -22.18
CA GLU A 214 34.00 16.92 -22.10
C GLU A 214 34.46 17.52 -20.75
N ILE A 215 35.05 16.68 -19.89
CA ILE A 215 35.74 17.16 -18.70
C ILE A 215 37.06 17.82 -19.16
N ARG A 216 37.10 19.15 -19.12
CA ARG A 216 38.35 19.91 -19.16
C ARG A 216 38.50 20.76 -17.90
N ASP A 217 39.76 20.92 -17.52
CA ASP A 217 40.28 21.89 -16.55
C ASP A 217 39.97 21.66 -15.06
N LEU A 218 40.45 20.53 -14.55
CA LEU A 218 40.88 20.36 -13.15
C LEU A 218 42.41 20.18 -13.04
N ILE A 219 43.16 21.23 -13.42
CA ILE A 219 44.59 21.37 -13.08
C ILE A 219 44.84 22.77 -12.52
N ALA A 220 44.50 22.98 -11.24
CA ALA A 220 45.15 23.96 -10.38
C ALA A 220 44.70 23.78 -8.92
N GLY A 221 45.66 23.52 -8.04
CA GLY A 221 45.59 23.89 -6.64
C GLY A 221 47.02 24.17 -6.15
N PRO A 222 47.22 24.63 -4.90
CA PRO A 222 46.27 25.32 -4.01
C PRO A 222 46.77 26.75 -3.68
N ALA A 223 45.88 27.63 -3.21
CA ALA A 223 46.30 28.89 -2.58
C ALA A 223 45.29 29.41 -1.53
N SER A 224 45.71 29.37 -0.28
CA SER A 224 45.33 30.31 0.79
C SER A 224 46.65 31.02 1.18
N PRO A 225 46.68 32.26 1.71
CA PRO A 225 45.69 32.83 2.65
C PRO A 225 45.26 34.28 2.37
N ASP A 226 44.23 34.76 3.08
CA ASP A 226 44.41 35.84 4.08
C ASP A 226 43.09 36.19 4.80
N SER A 227 43.20 36.45 6.11
CA SER A 227 42.25 37.25 6.91
C SER A 227 43.00 38.52 7.33
N PRO A 228 42.33 39.68 7.43
CA PRO A 228 41.62 40.05 8.66
C PRO A 228 40.27 40.77 8.34
N GLU A 229 39.46 41.31 9.24
CA GLU A 229 39.56 41.63 10.68
C GLU A 229 38.14 41.73 11.29
N ALA A 230 37.98 41.58 12.61
CA ALA A 230 36.74 41.89 13.33
C ALA A 230 36.89 43.22 14.11
N PRO A 231 35.79 43.91 14.48
CA PRO A 231 35.31 43.89 15.87
C PRO A 231 33.78 43.60 15.97
N ALA A 232 33.25 42.90 16.99
CA ALA A 232 32.88 43.40 18.34
C ALA A 232 31.82 44.54 18.31
N GLU A 233 30.76 44.60 19.11
CA GLU A 233 30.21 43.74 20.19
C GLU A 233 28.65 43.72 20.05
N GLU A 234 27.76 43.28 20.95
CA GLU A 234 27.74 43.05 22.41
C GLU A 234 26.68 41.95 22.76
N ALA A 235 26.45 41.66 24.05
CA ALA A 235 25.23 41.05 24.59
C ALA A 235 24.78 41.86 25.83
N PRO A 236 23.53 41.76 26.30
CA PRO A 236 23.33 40.91 27.49
C PRO A 236 21.96 40.22 27.65
N ARG A 237 22.00 39.06 28.32
CA ARG A 237 20.95 38.56 29.25
C ARG A 237 21.43 38.87 30.70
N PRO A 238 20.71 38.59 31.82
CA PRO A 238 19.41 37.92 31.99
C PRO A 238 18.47 38.58 33.04
N ALA A 239 17.31 37.95 33.30
CA ALA A 239 16.65 37.96 34.61
C ALA A 239 15.90 36.63 34.83
N VAL A 240 15.76 36.19 36.10
CA VAL A 240 15.24 34.89 36.54
C VAL A 240 14.30 35.12 37.73
N GLU A 241 13.17 34.39 37.80
CA GLU A 241 12.42 33.99 39.02
C GLU A 241 11.27 33.05 38.54
N THR A 242 11.30 31.73 38.72
CA THR A 242 11.02 30.89 39.92
C THR A 242 9.62 30.98 40.52
N ALA A 243 8.80 29.92 40.32
CA ALA A 243 7.81 29.46 41.30
C ALA A 243 7.42 27.97 41.08
N ALA A 244 7.54 27.19 42.16
CA ALA A 244 6.80 25.99 42.61
C ALA A 244 6.18 25.03 41.55
N ALA A 245 6.53 23.74 41.47
CA ALA A 245 6.60 22.68 42.51
C ALA A 245 5.22 22.26 43.09
N ALA A 246 4.62 21.21 42.51
CA ALA A 246 3.53 20.44 43.13
C ALA A 246 3.40 19.03 42.51
N THR A 247 3.81 18.01 43.28
CA THR A 247 3.40 16.59 43.23
C THR A 247 3.73 15.99 44.60
N PRO A 248 3.13 14.85 45.03
CA PRO A 248 2.08 14.05 44.38
C PRO A 248 0.83 13.83 45.26
N GLU A 249 -0.25 13.30 44.68
CA GLU A 249 -1.18 12.41 45.40
C GLU A 249 -1.44 11.15 44.55
N PRO A 250 -1.52 9.95 45.16
CA PRO A 250 -1.60 8.69 44.42
C PRO A 250 -3.05 8.30 44.11
N VAL A 251 -3.36 8.10 42.83
CA VAL A 251 -4.60 7.45 42.42
C VAL A 251 -4.37 5.94 42.36
N ARG A 252 -5.20 5.23 43.14
CA ARG A 252 -5.20 3.79 43.39
C ARG A 252 -4.99 2.92 42.16
N GLU A 253 -4.07 1.97 42.29
CA GLU A 253 -4.11 0.70 41.56
C GLU A 253 -5.41 -0.05 41.94
N PRO A 254 -6.18 -0.60 40.97
CA PRO A 254 -7.15 -1.65 41.26
C PRO A 254 -6.41 -2.96 41.56
N GLU A 255 -6.94 -3.70 42.53
CA GLU A 255 -6.25 -4.81 43.19
C GLU A 255 -5.95 -5.99 42.24
N SER A 256 -4.78 -6.59 42.41
CA SER A 256 -4.38 -7.81 41.71
C SER A 256 -5.00 -9.05 42.36
N ASP A 257 -5.99 -9.66 41.72
CA ASP A 257 -6.40 -11.04 42.03
C ASP A 257 -5.35 -12.03 41.48
N PRO A 258 -4.78 -12.93 42.32
CA PRO A 258 -3.69 -13.81 41.91
C PRO A 258 -4.20 -15.20 41.50
N GLU A 259 -4.85 -15.33 40.34
CA GLU A 259 -5.13 -16.64 39.74
C GLU A 259 -4.35 -16.84 38.41
N ALA A 260 -3.45 -17.83 38.46
CA ALA A 260 -2.82 -18.51 37.31
C ALA A 260 -2.29 -17.64 36.15
N CYS A 261 -1.21 -16.89 36.38
CA CYS A 261 -0.35 -16.45 35.26
C CYS A 261 0.39 -17.65 34.65
N GLU A 262 -0.21 -18.27 33.62
CA GLU A 262 0.60 -18.86 32.55
C GLU A 262 1.52 -17.76 32.02
N VAL A 263 2.83 -18.04 31.90
CA VAL A 263 3.82 -17.10 31.36
C VAL A 263 3.71 -17.11 29.84
N VAL A 264 2.60 -16.57 29.33
CA VAL A 264 2.36 -16.40 27.89
C VAL A 264 3.40 -15.41 27.37
N THR A 265 4.27 -15.89 26.49
CA THR A 265 5.28 -15.07 25.82
C THR A 265 4.64 -14.18 24.75
N GLU A 266 5.35 -13.12 24.34
CA GLU A 266 4.85 -12.21 23.29
C GLU A 266 4.64 -12.96 21.96
N GLU A 267 5.52 -13.92 21.66
CA GLU A 267 5.44 -14.78 20.46
C GLU A 267 4.19 -15.67 20.47
N GLU A 268 3.83 -16.26 21.61
CA GLU A 268 2.62 -17.08 21.76
C GLU A 268 1.34 -16.24 21.67
N ALA A 269 1.34 -15.02 22.24
CA ALA A 269 0.22 -14.09 22.12
C ALA A 269 -0.01 -13.64 20.66
N ILE A 270 1.07 -13.33 19.93
CA ILE A 270 1.01 -12.98 18.50
C ILE A 270 0.51 -14.18 17.67
N ALA A 271 1.06 -15.38 17.89
CA ALA A 271 0.67 -16.58 17.13
C ALA A 271 -0.82 -16.93 17.31
N TRP A 272 -1.35 -16.73 18.52
CA TRP A 272 -2.78 -16.91 18.81
C TRP A 272 -3.65 -15.88 18.08
N LEU A 273 -3.26 -14.60 18.13
CA LEU A 273 -3.99 -13.52 17.46
C LEU A 273 -4.01 -13.69 15.92
N GLU A 274 -2.89 -14.10 15.32
CA GLU A 274 -2.81 -14.39 13.88
C GLU A 274 -3.73 -15.55 13.45
N ALA A 275 -3.95 -16.57 14.30
CA ALA A 275 -4.90 -17.64 14.00
C ALA A 275 -6.37 -17.15 13.93
N CYS A 276 -6.71 -16.17 14.76
CA CYS A 276 -8.01 -15.50 14.78
C CYS A 276 -8.12 -14.36 13.75
N ARG A 277 -7.04 -13.98 13.06
CA ARG A 277 -7.03 -12.88 12.08
C ARG A 277 -7.87 -13.21 10.85
N ARG A 278 -8.67 -12.26 10.41
CA ARG A 278 -9.43 -12.27 9.14
C ARG A 278 -9.25 -10.92 8.45
N THR A 279 -9.62 -10.87 7.16
CA THR A 279 -9.60 -9.63 6.38
C THR A 279 -10.93 -9.40 5.66
N GLU A 280 -11.25 -8.13 5.46
CA GLU A 280 -12.39 -7.68 4.67
C GLU A 280 -11.92 -6.56 3.72
N PRO A 281 -12.31 -6.56 2.43
CA PRO A 281 -11.92 -5.48 1.53
C PRO A 281 -12.47 -4.13 1.99
N ALA A 282 -11.60 -3.13 2.15
CA ALA A 282 -12.04 -1.75 2.11
C ALA A 282 -12.23 -1.36 0.64
N ASN A 283 -13.37 -0.78 0.29
CA ASN A 283 -13.64 -0.31 -1.08
C ASN A 283 -12.85 0.98 -1.38
N GLY A 284 -11.52 0.89 -1.42
CA GLY A 284 -10.61 2.04 -1.47
C GLY A 284 -9.19 1.65 -1.01
N SER A 285 -8.75 2.22 0.12
CA SER A 285 -7.35 2.11 0.59
C SER A 285 -7.03 0.81 1.36
N GLY A 286 -7.17 -0.34 0.69
CA GLY A 286 -6.62 -1.63 1.16
C GLY A 286 -7.60 -2.60 1.82
N GLU A 287 -7.11 -3.40 2.77
CA GLU A 287 -7.90 -4.40 3.52
C GLU A 287 -8.06 -3.99 4.99
N ILE A 288 -9.25 -4.23 5.53
CA ILE A 288 -9.53 -4.08 6.96
C ILE A 288 -9.22 -5.41 7.64
N HIS A 289 -8.20 -5.41 8.49
CA HIS A 289 -7.87 -6.56 9.32
C HIS A 289 -8.66 -6.51 10.62
N TYR A 290 -9.15 -7.68 11.06
CA TYR A 290 -9.85 -7.86 12.32
C TYR A 290 -9.54 -9.23 12.90
N PHE A 291 -9.78 -9.37 14.20
CA PHE A 291 -9.74 -10.64 14.90
C PHE A 291 -11.17 -11.11 15.13
N GLN A 292 -11.45 -12.37 14.81
CA GLN A 292 -12.75 -12.98 15.03
C GLN A 292 -12.60 -14.30 15.78
N LYS A 293 -13.36 -14.44 16.86
CA LYS A 293 -13.61 -15.69 17.57
C LYS A 293 -15.09 -15.74 17.91
N ASP A 294 -15.75 -16.80 17.50
CA ASP A 294 -17.20 -17.00 17.65
C ASP A 294 -18.03 -15.79 17.17
N LYS A 295 -18.61 -15.01 18.10
CA LYS A 295 -19.41 -13.80 17.78
C LYS A 295 -18.65 -12.50 17.96
N VAL A 296 -17.52 -12.50 18.67
CA VAL A 296 -16.73 -11.30 18.95
C VAL A 296 -15.90 -10.95 17.72
N VAL A 297 -15.99 -9.69 17.29
CA VAL A 297 -15.19 -9.15 16.20
C VAL A 297 -14.53 -7.85 16.64
N ILE A 298 -13.20 -7.84 16.69
CA ILE A 298 -12.40 -6.69 17.10
C ILE A 298 -11.51 -6.25 15.93
N ALA A 299 -11.70 -5.03 15.44
CA ALA A 299 -10.92 -4.47 14.35
C ALA A 299 -9.49 -4.15 14.82
N ASP A 300 -8.48 -4.46 14.00
CA ASP A 300 -7.06 -4.30 14.36
C ASP A 300 -6.59 -2.83 14.17
N PRO A 301 -6.34 -2.07 15.26
CA PRO A 301 -5.91 -0.68 15.16
C PRO A 301 -4.51 -0.52 14.56
N GLU A 302 -3.59 -1.48 14.78
CA GLU A 302 -2.24 -1.40 14.23
C GLU A 302 -2.30 -1.43 12.70
N LYS A 303 -3.13 -2.32 12.14
CA LYS A 303 -3.31 -2.44 10.69
C LYS A 303 -4.08 -1.27 10.11
N ILE A 304 -5.12 -0.77 10.80
CA ILE A 304 -5.82 0.46 10.40
C ILE A 304 -4.83 1.63 10.33
N LEU A 305 -4.07 1.89 11.39
CA LEU A 305 -3.10 2.99 11.45
C LEU A 305 -1.93 2.81 10.47
N THR A 306 -1.57 1.58 10.14
CA THR A 306 -0.59 1.27 9.08
C THR A 306 -1.15 1.63 7.70
N ALA A 307 -2.38 1.22 7.38
CA ALA A 307 -3.02 1.55 6.10
C ALA A 307 -3.24 3.06 5.91
N VAL A 308 -3.65 3.75 6.99
CA VAL A 308 -3.71 5.22 7.04
C VAL A 308 -2.33 5.82 6.82
N GLY A 309 -1.29 5.31 7.49
CA GLY A 309 0.10 5.75 7.35
C GLY A 309 0.61 5.66 5.91
N ASN A 310 0.49 4.50 5.27
CA ASN A 310 0.89 4.30 3.87
C ASN A 310 0.16 5.27 2.92
N THR A 311 -1.10 5.58 3.21
CA THR A 311 -1.89 6.57 2.44
C THR A 311 -1.38 7.99 2.64
N MET A 312 -0.94 8.36 3.86
CA MET A 312 -0.29 9.65 4.11
C MET A 312 1.05 9.76 3.39
N ASP A 313 1.85 8.70 3.38
CA ASP A 313 3.19 8.71 2.79
C ASP A 313 3.13 8.90 1.25
N GLU A 314 2.19 8.23 0.58
CA GLU A 314 1.93 8.46 -0.85
C GLU A 314 1.35 9.85 -1.13
N ALA A 315 0.39 10.32 -0.33
CA ALA A 315 -0.15 11.67 -0.47
C ALA A 315 0.93 12.75 -0.23
N GLN A 316 1.85 12.54 0.72
CA GLN A 316 2.98 13.42 0.99
C GLN A 316 3.96 13.46 -0.21
N ARG A 317 4.25 12.31 -0.81
CA ARG A 317 5.07 12.20 -2.03
C ARG A 317 4.45 12.96 -3.20
N LEU A 318 3.13 12.84 -3.39
CA LEU A 318 2.38 13.57 -4.42
C LEU A 318 2.30 15.08 -4.13
N SER A 319 2.08 15.48 -2.88
CA SER A 319 2.05 16.89 -2.47
C SER A 319 3.40 17.59 -2.71
N LEU A 320 4.52 16.93 -2.38
CA LEU A 320 5.87 17.43 -2.71
C LEU A 320 6.08 17.53 -4.23
N LYS A 321 5.67 16.50 -4.99
CA LYS A 321 5.76 16.52 -6.45
C LYS A 321 4.92 17.65 -7.07
N LEU A 322 3.75 17.94 -6.51
CA LEU A 322 2.87 19.03 -6.96
C LEU A 322 3.57 20.40 -6.86
N GLY A 323 4.29 20.65 -5.76
CA GLY A 323 5.04 21.90 -5.56
C GLY A 323 6.26 22.07 -6.47
N LEU A 324 6.82 20.98 -7.00
CA LEU A 324 7.96 20.97 -7.92
C LEU A 324 7.56 20.97 -9.41
N THR A 325 6.29 20.75 -9.73
CA THR A 325 5.82 20.53 -11.11
C THR A 325 5.29 21.83 -11.71
N GLU A 326 5.95 22.38 -12.74
CA GLU A 326 5.49 23.59 -13.44
C GLU A 326 4.40 23.32 -14.49
N SER A 327 4.30 22.08 -14.98
CA SER A 327 3.34 21.66 -16.02
C SER A 327 1.90 21.63 -15.49
N PRO A 328 0.96 22.45 -16.02
CA PRO A 328 -0.43 22.46 -15.55
C PRO A 328 -1.17 21.13 -15.79
N LYS A 329 -0.77 20.39 -16.82
CA LYS A 329 -1.31 19.05 -17.11
C LYS A 329 -0.91 18.05 -16.02
N ASP A 330 0.35 18.05 -15.63
CA ASP A 330 0.86 17.11 -14.63
C ASP A 330 0.40 17.51 -13.22
N GLN A 331 0.31 18.81 -12.93
CA GLN A 331 -0.39 19.31 -11.73
C GLN A 331 -1.84 18.82 -11.65
N PHE A 332 -2.58 18.79 -12.77
CA PHE A 332 -3.94 18.26 -12.79
C PHE A 332 -3.98 16.77 -12.43
N PHE A 333 -3.12 15.93 -13.04
CA PHE A 333 -3.06 14.50 -12.71
C PHE A 333 -2.65 14.25 -11.25
N ILE A 334 -1.64 14.96 -10.74
CA ILE A 334 -1.23 14.84 -9.33
C ILE A 334 -2.37 15.24 -8.37
N LYS A 335 -3.14 16.28 -8.69
CA LYS A 335 -4.33 16.66 -7.90
C LYS A 335 -5.43 15.60 -7.96
N GLN A 336 -5.65 14.96 -9.11
CA GLN A 336 -6.59 13.83 -9.21
C GLN A 336 -6.12 12.62 -8.40
N GLU A 337 -4.83 12.29 -8.42
CA GLU A 337 -4.26 11.22 -7.59
C GLU A 337 -4.38 11.52 -6.09
N LEU A 338 -4.14 12.77 -5.65
CA LEU A 338 -4.36 13.21 -4.28
C LEU A 338 -5.83 13.04 -3.85
N ILE A 339 -6.78 13.44 -4.70
CA ILE A 339 -8.22 13.25 -4.45
C ILE A 339 -8.57 11.75 -4.36
N ASN A 340 -7.98 10.91 -5.22
CA ASN A 340 -8.21 9.46 -5.18
C ASN A 340 -7.71 8.83 -3.87
N TRP A 341 -6.55 9.25 -3.37
CA TRP A 341 -6.04 8.80 -2.06
C TRP A 341 -6.91 9.32 -0.90
N GLN A 342 -7.34 10.57 -0.96
CA GLN A 342 -8.24 11.18 0.02
C GLN A 342 -9.59 10.43 0.10
N GLU A 343 -10.22 10.16 -1.04
CA GLU A 343 -11.48 9.39 -1.10
C GLU A 343 -11.30 7.92 -0.74
N GLY A 344 -10.16 7.31 -1.10
CA GLY A 344 -9.81 5.95 -0.65
C GLY A 344 -9.79 5.85 0.88
N LEU A 345 -9.20 6.84 1.55
CA LEU A 345 -9.15 6.93 3.00
C LEU A 345 -10.52 7.23 3.63
N ARG A 346 -11.33 8.09 3.00
CA ARG A 346 -12.74 8.31 3.41
C ARG A 346 -13.54 7.01 3.35
N ALA A 347 -13.37 6.22 2.28
CA ALA A 347 -14.04 4.94 2.13
C ALA A 347 -13.62 3.94 3.22
N LEU A 348 -12.34 3.88 3.59
CA LEU A 348 -11.83 3.07 4.69
C LEU A 348 -12.48 3.45 6.04
N PHE A 349 -12.39 4.73 6.45
CA PHE A 349 -12.99 5.17 7.71
C PHE A 349 -14.51 4.99 7.72
N LEU A 350 -15.21 5.34 6.64
CA LEU A 350 -16.65 5.15 6.51
C LEU A 350 -17.04 3.68 6.58
N ARG A 351 -16.23 2.75 6.06
CA ARG A 351 -16.48 1.31 6.20
C ARG A 351 -16.30 0.87 7.66
N ILE A 352 -15.16 1.19 8.30
CA ILE A 352 -14.89 0.80 9.70
C ILE A 352 -15.99 1.33 10.63
N ILE A 353 -16.37 2.60 10.52
CA ILE A 353 -17.45 3.21 11.33
C ILE A 353 -18.77 2.45 11.11
N LYS A 354 -19.15 2.15 9.87
CA LYS A 354 -20.37 1.39 9.57
C LYS A 354 -20.34 -0.03 10.13
N MET A 355 -19.17 -0.68 10.16
CA MET A 355 -19.04 -2.02 10.76
C MET A 355 -19.19 -1.96 12.28
N CYS A 356 -18.60 -0.93 12.93
CA CYS A 356 -18.78 -0.69 14.37
C CYS A 356 -20.24 -0.38 14.73
N GLU A 357 -20.97 0.35 13.86
CA GLU A 357 -22.38 0.67 14.07
C GLU A 357 -23.35 -0.51 13.82
N LYS A 358 -23.04 -1.42 12.89
CA LYS A 358 -24.03 -2.37 12.34
C LYS A 358 -23.71 -3.85 12.51
N SER A 359 -22.44 -4.19 12.72
CA SER A 359 -21.95 -5.57 12.57
C SER A 359 -21.40 -6.15 13.87
N SER A 360 -21.64 -5.49 15.01
CA SER A 360 -21.06 -5.83 16.32
C SER A 360 -19.54 -5.79 16.37
N TRP A 361 -18.90 -4.97 15.52
CA TRP A 361 -17.45 -4.79 15.56
C TRP A 361 -17.06 -3.79 16.66
N ALA A 362 -16.04 -4.13 17.44
CA ALA A 362 -15.43 -3.24 18.42
C ALA A 362 -14.03 -2.76 17.95
N LEU A 363 -13.56 -1.69 18.56
CA LEU A 363 -12.14 -1.33 18.62
C LEU A 363 -11.64 -1.70 20.03
N PRO A 364 -10.37 -2.10 20.22
CA PRO A 364 -9.89 -2.63 21.50
C PRO A 364 -10.00 -1.61 22.63
N LEU A 365 -10.61 -2.03 23.74
CA LEU A 365 -10.82 -1.20 24.93
C LEU A 365 -9.51 -0.62 25.48
N TYR A 366 -8.41 -1.38 25.37
CA TYR A 366 -7.06 -0.95 25.78
C TYR A 366 -6.59 0.37 25.11
N THR A 367 -7.14 0.67 23.93
CA THR A 367 -6.78 1.82 23.07
C THR A 367 -7.93 2.78 22.81
N GLU A 368 -9.07 2.61 23.47
CA GLU A 368 -10.30 3.39 23.24
C GLU A 368 -10.11 4.92 23.41
N GLU A 369 -9.26 5.34 24.34
CA GLU A 369 -8.92 6.76 24.56
C GLU A 369 -8.25 7.43 23.35
N ILE A 370 -7.65 6.64 22.46
CA ILE A 370 -6.82 7.10 21.33
C ILE A 370 -7.50 6.83 20.00
N LEU A 371 -8.07 5.64 19.81
CA LEU A 371 -8.77 5.24 18.60
C LEU A 371 -10.10 4.59 18.94
N ASN A 372 -11.18 5.35 18.74
CA ASN A 372 -12.55 4.91 18.90
C ASN A 372 -13.40 5.40 17.71
N PRO A 373 -14.68 4.98 17.59
CA PRO A 373 -15.53 5.38 16.48
C PRO A 373 -15.76 6.90 16.36
N GLU A 374 -15.67 7.68 17.44
CA GLU A 374 -15.75 9.14 17.35
C GLU A 374 -14.49 9.77 16.74
N VAL A 375 -13.30 9.30 17.12
CA VAL A 375 -12.04 9.76 16.53
C VAL A 375 -12.04 9.48 15.02
N LEU A 376 -12.48 8.29 14.61
CA LEU A 376 -12.64 7.95 13.20
C LEU A 376 -13.66 8.86 12.48
N ARG A 377 -14.79 9.21 13.13
CA ARG A 377 -15.76 10.18 12.57
C ARG A 377 -15.15 11.56 12.40
N ARG A 378 -14.39 12.06 13.39
CA ARG A 378 -13.73 13.38 13.31
C ARG A 378 -12.69 13.41 12.19
N LEU A 379 -11.92 12.34 12.00
CA LEU A 379 -11.00 12.21 10.87
C LEU A 379 -11.75 12.15 9.52
N LEU A 380 -12.83 11.36 9.42
CA LEU A 380 -13.66 11.28 8.23
C LEU A 380 -14.32 12.63 7.89
N GLU A 381 -14.77 13.38 8.88
CA GLU A 381 -15.33 14.72 8.74
C GLU A 381 -14.29 15.71 8.19
N ARG A 382 -13.06 15.70 8.73
CA ARG A 382 -11.95 16.49 8.19
C ARG A 382 -11.63 16.13 6.75
N LEU A 383 -11.49 14.85 6.42
CA LEU A 383 -11.32 14.37 5.05
C LEU A 383 -12.47 14.78 4.10
N SER A 384 -13.66 15.08 4.66
CA SER A 384 -14.84 15.49 3.89
C SER A 384 -14.90 16.99 3.62
N MET A 385 -14.15 17.81 4.38
CA MET A 385 -14.16 19.28 4.28
C MET A 385 -12.84 19.85 3.75
N GLU A 386 -11.72 19.22 4.06
CA GLU A 386 -10.38 19.61 3.62
C GLU A 386 -10.11 19.15 2.18
N ASN A 387 -9.16 19.81 1.52
CA ASN A 387 -8.71 19.51 0.17
C ASN A 387 -7.20 19.29 0.17
N TRP A 388 -6.75 18.05 -0.03
CA TRP A 388 -5.31 17.73 0.00
C TRP A 388 -4.49 18.33 -1.14
N SER A 389 -5.12 18.97 -2.14
CA SER A 389 -4.41 19.83 -3.10
C SER A 389 -3.92 21.13 -2.47
N ASN A 390 -4.41 21.52 -1.29
CA ASN A 390 -3.87 22.58 -0.45
C ASN A 390 -2.87 21.98 0.55
N LEU A 391 -1.64 22.49 0.52
CA LEU A 391 -0.53 21.99 1.34
C LEU A 391 -0.72 22.27 2.84
N GLU A 392 -1.38 23.36 3.22
CA GLU A 392 -1.66 23.68 4.64
C GLU A 392 -2.70 22.74 5.24
N GLU A 393 -3.78 22.47 4.50
CA GLU A 393 -4.85 21.55 4.90
C GLU A 393 -4.31 20.11 4.99
N PHE A 394 -3.55 19.67 3.98
CA PHE A 394 -2.88 18.37 4.01
C PHE A 394 -1.89 18.23 5.18
N ALA A 395 -1.05 19.25 5.43
CA ALA A 395 -0.12 19.22 6.56
C ALA A 395 -0.84 19.17 7.92
N SER A 396 -1.94 19.91 8.07
CA SER A 396 -2.81 19.88 9.25
C SER A 396 -3.47 18.51 9.46
N PHE A 397 -3.86 17.82 8.39
CA PHE A 397 -4.39 16.46 8.48
C PHE A 397 -3.31 15.46 8.87
N SER A 398 -2.18 15.49 8.15
CA SER A 398 -1.01 14.64 8.38
C SER A 398 -0.48 14.74 9.81
N ALA A 399 -0.38 15.96 10.36
CA ALA A 399 0.04 16.18 11.75
C ALA A 399 -0.90 15.53 12.77
N ALA A 400 -2.23 15.61 12.58
CA ALA A 400 -3.19 14.99 13.50
C ALA A 400 -3.15 13.45 13.42
N VAL A 401 -2.98 12.88 12.22
CA VAL A 401 -2.76 11.44 12.05
C VAL A 401 -1.44 11.00 12.70
N ALA A 402 -0.38 11.79 12.58
CA ALA A 402 0.92 11.50 13.20
C ALA A 402 0.83 11.49 14.73
N GLU A 403 0.14 12.46 15.36
CA GLU A 403 -0.06 12.45 16.81
C GLU A 403 -0.92 11.26 17.28
N ILE A 404 -1.95 10.85 16.53
CA ILE A 404 -2.72 9.63 16.86
C ILE A 404 -1.83 8.38 16.78
N ARG A 405 -1.03 8.23 15.71
CA ARG A 405 -0.09 7.10 15.56
C ARG A 405 0.93 7.05 16.69
N LYS A 406 1.47 8.20 17.10
CA LYS A 406 2.46 8.35 18.18
C LYS A 406 1.86 8.07 19.56
N ALA A 407 0.67 8.59 19.85
CA ALA A 407 -0.07 8.29 21.07
C ALA A 407 -0.39 6.78 21.17
N PHE A 408 -0.83 6.18 20.06
CA PHE A 408 -1.09 4.75 19.97
C PHE A 408 0.16 3.91 20.25
N GLN A 409 1.29 4.20 19.60
CA GLN A 409 2.56 3.52 19.84
C GLN A 409 3.00 3.63 21.31
N ALA A 410 2.93 4.83 21.89
CA ALA A 410 3.27 5.06 23.30
C ALA A 410 2.34 4.34 24.30
N ARG A 411 1.10 4.02 23.90
CA ARG A 411 0.14 3.27 24.73
C ARG A 411 0.33 1.76 24.65
N ILE A 412 0.67 1.23 23.48
CA ILE A 412 0.90 -0.21 23.33
C ILE A 412 2.25 -0.67 23.89
N GLU A 413 3.21 0.21 24.14
CA GLU A 413 4.53 -0.17 24.64
C GLU A 413 4.56 -0.20 26.20
N PRO A 414 4.92 -1.33 26.85
CA PRO A 414 5.41 -2.60 26.30
C PRO A 414 4.32 -3.51 25.70
N ARG A 415 4.60 -4.02 24.50
CA ARG A 415 3.60 -4.65 23.59
C ARG A 415 2.86 -5.85 24.17
N LEU A 416 3.50 -6.64 25.02
CA LEU A 416 2.89 -7.78 25.68
C LEU A 416 1.60 -7.42 26.44
N ALA A 417 1.56 -6.26 27.11
CA ALA A 417 0.38 -5.84 27.87
C ALA A 417 -0.85 -5.61 26.96
N TYR A 418 -0.64 -4.96 25.82
CA TYR A 418 -1.66 -4.76 24.80
C TYR A 418 -2.13 -6.08 24.18
N LEU A 419 -1.21 -6.96 23.80
CA LEU A 419 -1.54 -8.25 23.18
C LEU A 419 -2.31 -9.18 24.13
N LEU A 420 -1.98 -9.20 25.42
CA LEU A 420 -2.71 -9.95 26.44
C LEU A 420 -4.10 -9.35 26.73
N ALA A 421 -4.22 -8.01 26.74
CA ALA A 421 -5.53 -7.36 26.85
C ALA A 421 -6.43 -7.70 25.65
N LEU A 422 -5.89 -7.59 24.44
CA LEU A 422 -6.59 -7.95 23.20
C LEU A 422 -7.01 -9.42 23.16
N LYS A 423 -6.12 -10.34 23.56
CA LYS A 423 -6.45 -11.77 23.69
C LYS A 423 -7.61 -11.98 24.66
N ARG A 424 -7.56 -11.38 25.85
CA ARG A 424 -8.66 -11.45 26.84
C ARG A 424 -9.96 -10.92 26.26
N GLU A 425 -9.93 -9.79 25.56
CA GLU A 425 -11.12 -9.16 24.94
C GLU A 425 -11.77 -10.07 23.87
N ILE A 426 -10.96 -10.80 23.09
CA ILE A 426 -11.44 -11.81 22.12
C ILE A 426 -11.91 -13.10 22.81
N GLU A 427 -11.46 -13.39 24.02
CA GLU A 427 -11.85 -14.58 24.81
C GLU A 427 -13.01 -14.37 25.78
N ALA A 428 -13.48 -13.13 25.99
CA ALA A 428 -14.32 -12.74 27.13
C ALA A 428 -15.85 -12.94 26.99
N GLU A 429 -16.39 -13.36 25.84
CA GLU A 429 -17.83 -13.65 25.65
C GLU A 429 -18.14 -14.94 24.84
#